data_AF-A0A3D0VBR5-F1
#
_entry.id   AF-A0A3D0VBR5-F1
#
_cell.length_a   1.000
_cell.length_b   1.000
_cell.length_c   1.000
_cell.angle_alpha   90.00
_cell.angle_beta   90.00
_cell.angle_gamma   90.00
#
_symmetry.space_group_name_H-M   'P 1'
#
loop_
_entity.id
_entity.type
_entity.pdbx_description
1 polymer ?
#
loop_
_entity_poly.entity_id
_entity_poly.type
_entity_poly.pdbx_seq_one_letter_code
_entity_poly.pdbx_strand_id
1 'polypeptide(L)'
;MAMVAGSALGVFLYLGKAGPGKAVSIFCACYIEAIRNTPLLVQLYLIYFALPALGINLEPIWAAVIGLTLNNAAYTAEIYRAGFESVPHGLREAGKALGMKPAQIVRYIVLLPATRNV
;
A
#
# COMPACT_ATOMS: atom_id res chain seq x y z
N MET A 1 -3.61 -11.76 12.29
CA MET A 1 -4.64 -11.62 11.23
C MET A 1 -4.63 -10.25 10.58
N ALA A 2 -4.88 -9.16 11.33
CA ALA A 2 -4.97 -7.82 10.75
C ALA A 2 -3.71 -7.37 9.99
N MET A 3 -2.53 -7.73 10.49
CA MET A 3 -1.25 -7.43 9.87
C MET A 3 -1.07 -8.15 8.53
N VAL A 4 -1.32 -9.47 8.48
CA VAL A 4 -1.25 -10.26 7.24
C VAL A 4 -2.25 -9.74 6.20
N ALA A 5 -3.50 -9.50 6.60
CA ALA A 5 -4.53 -8.97 5.72
C ALA A 5 -4.19 -7.55 5.22
N GLY A 6 -3.70 -6.70 6.12
CA GLY A 6 -3.29 -5.33 5.79
C GLY A 6 -2.10 -5.32 4.84
N SER A 7 -1.10 -6.17 5.04
CA SER A 7 0.05 -6.26 4.16
C SER A 7 -0.34 -6.76 2.76
N ALA A 8 -1.17 -7.80 2.68
CA ALA A 8 -1.71 -8.28 1.40
C ALA A 8 -2.49 -7.16 0.67
N LEU A 9 -3.40 -6.47 1.36
CA LEU A 9 -4.16 -5.36 0.80
C LEU A 9 -3.25 -4.19 0.39
N GLY A 10 -2.21 -3.89 1.17
CA GLY A 10 -1.24 -2.85 0.88
C GLY A 10 -0.44 -3.10 -0.40
N VAL A 11 -0.07 -4.35 -0.68
CA VAL A 11 0.54 -4.74 -1.96
C VAL A 11 -0.42 -4.45 -3.12
N PHE A 12 -1.70 -4.84 -3.01
CA PHE A 12 -2.69 -4.57 -4.05
C PHE A 12 -2.93 -3.07 -4.25
N LEU A 13 -3.00 -2.29 -3.18
CA LEU A 13 -3.15 -0.84 -3.25
C LEU A 13 -1.93 -0.17 -3.92
N TYR A 14 -0.71 -0.62 -3.61
CA TYR A 14 0.49 -0.15 -4.28
C TYR A 14 0.46 -0.47 -5.78
N LEU A 15 0.14 -1.72 -6.15
CA LEU A 15 0.04 -2.13 -7.55
C LEU A 15 -1.06 -1.37 -8.30
N GLY A 16 -2.20 -1.11 -7.65
CA GLY A 16 -3.28 -0.29 -8.21
C GLY A 16 -2.86 1.17 -8.43
N LYS A 17 -2.15 1.77 -7.46
CA LYS A 17 -1.58 3.11 -7.55
C LYS A 17 -0.53 3.22 -8.66
N ALA A 18 0.35 2.23 -8.80
CA ALA A 18 1.44 2.19 -9.78
C ALA A 18 1.00 1.71 -11.18
N GLY A 19 -0.21 1.17 -11.30
CA GLY A 19 -0.74 0.62 -12.56
C GLY A 19 -1.11 1.69 -13.60
N PRO A 20 -1.37 1.27 -14.85
CA PRO A 20 -1.66 2.19 -15.96
C PRO A 20 -3.06 2.84 -15.91
N GLY A 21 -3.98 2.29 -15.12
CA GLY A 21 -5.36 2.78 -15.04
C GLY A 21 -5.49 4.03 -14.17
N LYS A 22 -5.63 5.21 -14.80
CA LYS A 22 -5.70 6.51 -14.09
C LYS A 22 -6.78 6.55 -12.99
N ALA A 23 -7.98 6.03 -13.27
CA ALA A 23 -9.07 6.03 -12.29
C ALA A 23 -8.74 5.19 -11.04
N VAL A 24 -8.18 3.99 -11.24
CA VAL A 24 -7.74 3.10 -10.15
C VAL A 24 -6.60 3.75 -9.37
N SER A 25 -5.63 4.33 -10.08
CA SER A 25 -4.49 5.00 -9.47
C SER A 25 -4.92 6.15 -8.56
N ILE A 26 -5.83 7.01 -9.04
CA ILE A 26 -6.41 8.12 -8.25
C ILE A 26 -7.16 7.58 -7.04
N PHE A 27 -8.02 6.57 -7.22
CA PHE A 27 -8.75 5.97 -6.10
C PHE A 27 -7.80 5.42 -5.01
N CYS A 28 -6.78 4.66 -5.41
CA CYS A 28 -5.79 4.14 -4.48
C CYS A 28 -5.00 5.26 -3.80
N ALA A 29 -4.64 6.32 -4.52
CA ALA A 29 -3.95 7.48 -3.96
C ALA A 29 -4.81 8.19 -2.90
N CYS A 30 -6.08 8.49 -3.22
CA CYS A 30 -7.02 9.11 -2.28
C CYS A 30 -7.22 8.25 -1.03
N TYR A 31 -7.39 6.93 -1.18
CA TYR A 31 -7.47 6.02 -0.04
C TYR A 31 -6.22 6.11 0.86
N ILE A 32 -5.03 5.97 0.26
CA ILE A 32 -3.75 5.98 0.99
C ILE A 32 -3.56 7.31 1.74
N GLU A 33 -3.82 8.42 1.07
CA GLU A 33 -3.68 9.76 1.65
C GLU A 33 -4.68 9.98 2.78
N ALA A 34 -5.97 9.67 2.58
CA ALA A 34 -6.99 9.85 3.60
C ALA A 34 -6.68 9.05 4.88
N ILE A 35 -6.29 7.78 4.73
CA ILE A 35 -5.99 6.90 5.86
C ILE A 35 -4.71 7.34 6.59
N ARG A 36 -3.66 7.76 5.88
CA ARG A 36 -2.40 8.21 6.51
C ARG A 36 -2.53 9.59 7.18
N ASN A 37 -3.44 10.43 6.69
CA ASN A 37 -3.70 11.76 7.25
C ASN A 37 -4.75 11.74 8.39
N THR A 38 -5.36 10.59 8.67
CA THR A 38 -6.36 10.44 9.74
C THR A 38 -5.80 9.60 10.89
N PRO A 39 -5.86 10.05 12.16
CA PRO A 39 -5.38 9.24 13.29
C PRO A 39 -6.07 7.88 13.36
N LEU A 40 -5.31 6.81 13.62
CA LEU A 40 -5.86 5.44 13.76
C LEU A 40 -6.99 5.38 14.80
N LEU A 41 -6.86 6.12 15.90
CA LEU A 41 -7.89 6.18 16.94
C LEU A 41 -9.23 6.69 16.40
N VAL A 42 -9.20 7.69 15.51
CA VAL A 42 -10.40 8.23 14.86
C VAL A 42 -11.01 7.18 13.92
N GLN A 43 -10.17 6.45 13.17
CA GLN A 43 -10.64 5.38 12.29
C GLN A 43 -11.37 4.28 13.07
N LEU A 44 -10.79 3.84 14.19
CA LEU A 44 -11.40 2.86 15.09
C LEU A 44 -12.70 3.37 15.70
N TYR A 45 -12.72 4.63 16.13
CA TYR A 45 -13.92 5.27 16.67
C TYR A 45 -15.05 5.30 15.64
N LEU A 46 -14.77 5.69 14.40
CA LEU A 46 -15.77 5.68 13.33
C LEU A 46 -16.28 4.27 13.04
N ILE A 47 -15.40 3.28 12.96
CA ILE A 47 -15.78 1.89 12.69
C ILE A 47 -16.64 1.31 13.81
N TYR A 48 -16.33 1.61 15.07
CA TYR A 48 -17.05 1.02 16.21
C TYR A 48 -18.32 1.79 16.60
N PHE A 49 -18.27 3.12 16.59
CA PHE A 49 -19.37 3.97 17.08
C PHE A 49 -20.21 4.62 15.98
N ALA A 50 -19.67 4.87 14.78
CA ALA A 50 -20.45 5.51 13.70
C ALA A 50 -21.19 4.49 12.81
N LEU A 51 -20.62 3.31 12.54
CA LEU A 51 -21.29 2.23 11.78
C LEU A 51 -22.62 1.76 12.39
N PRO A 52 -22.78 1.69 13.72
CA PRO A 52 -24.08 1.39 14.33
C PRO A 52 -25.21 2.33 13.90
N ALA A 53 -24.91 3.61 13.61
CA ALA A 53 -25.91 4.55 13.08
C ALA A 53 -26.40 4.19 11.67
N LEU A 54 -25.64 3.38 10.94
CA LEU A 54 -26.02 2.78 9.65
C LEU A 54 -26.63 1.38 9.80
N GLY A 55 -26.87 0.93 11.04
CA GLY A 55 -27.42 -0.40 11.35
C GLY A 55 -26.38 -1.52 11.42
N ILE A 56 -25.08 -1.21 11.30
CA ILE A 56 -24.01 -2.20 11.34
C ILE A 56 -23.37 -2.21 12.72
N ASN A 57 -23.67 -3.24 13.51
CA ASN A 57 -23.09 -3.44 14.84
C ASN A 57 -21.94 -4.44 14.77
N LEU A 58 -20.75 -3.99 15.12
CA LEU A 58 -19.55 -4.83 15.15
C LEU A 58 -19.13 -5.11 16.60
N GLU A 59 -18.71 -6.34 16.86
CA GLU A 59 -18.00 -6.65 18.10
C GLU A 59 -16.65 -5.88 18.14
N PRO A 60 -16.18 -5.42 19.31
CA PRO A 60 -14.94 -4.64 19.41
C PRO A 60 -13.73 -5.28 18.72
N ILE A 61 -13.60 -6.60 18.78
CA ILE A 61 -12.51 -7.33 18.13
C ILE A 61 -12.54 -7.17 16.61
N TRP A 62 -13.73 -7.21 15.98
CA TRP A 62 -13.87 -7.05 14.54
C TRP A 62 -13.65 -5.62 14.09
N ALA A 63 -14.15 -4.64 14.86
CA ALA A 63 -13.86 -3.23 14.60
C ALA A 63 -12.34 -2.95 14.63
N ALA A 64 -11.64 -3.51 15.62
CA ALA A 64 -10.19 -3.42 15.73
C ALA A 64 -9.47 -4.08 14.55
N VAL A 65 -9.86 -5.32 14.18
CA VAL A 65 -9.25 -6.03 13.05
C VAL A 65 -9.41 -5.25 11.75
N ILE A 66 -10.62 -4.74 11.46
CA ILE A 66 -10.89 -3.99 10.23
C ILE A 66 -10.10 -2.67 10.23
N GLY A 67 -10.18 -1.88 11.29
CA GLY A 67 -9.49 -0.59 11.36
C GLY A 67 -7.98 -0.74 11.26
N LEU A 68 -7.39 -1.72 11.96
CA LEU A 68 -5.96 -2.01 11.86
C LEU A 68 -5.56 -2.52 10.48
N THR A 69 -6.38 -3.36 9.84
CA THR A 69 -6.12 -3.82 8.47
C THR A 69 -6.12 -2.68 7.48
N LEU A 70 -7.13 -1.80 7.52
CA LEU A 70 -7.23 -0.65 6.62
C LEU A 70 -6.05 0.32 6.80
N ASN A 71 -5.71 0.61 8.06
CA ASN A 71 -4.57 1.45 8.39
C ASN A 71 -3.25 0.84 7.91
N ASN A 72 -2.98 -0.41 8.29
CA ASN A 72 -1.76 -1.11 7.91
C ASN A 72 -1.61 -1.25 6.39
N ALA A 73 -2.71 -1.39 5.65
CA ALA A 73 -2.68 -1.46 4.20
C ALA A 73 -2.19 -0.17 3.55
N ALA A 74 -2.64 1.00 4.04
CA ALA A 74 -2.18 2.29 3.53
C ALA A 74 -0.69 2.53 3.82
N TYR A 75 -0.22 2.19 5.03
CA TYR A 75 1.20 2.30 5.37
C TYR A 75 2.06 1.31 4.59
N THR A 76 1.61 0.05 4.45
CA THR A 76 2.33 -0.97 3.67
C THR A 76 2.48 -0.52 2.22
N ALA A 77 1.43 0.03 1.60
CA ALA A 77 1.50 0.52 0.22
C ALA A 77 2.59 1.60 0.03
N GLU A 78 2.78 2.46 1.03
CA GLU A 78 3.80 3.51 1.01
C GLU A 78 5.20 3.00 1.34
N ILE A 79 5.33 1.97 2.19
CA ILE A 79 6.59 1.26 2.40
C ILE A 79 7.05 0.65 1.07
N TYR A 80 6.17 -0.03 0.33
CA TYR A 80 6.50 -0.52 -1.00
C TYR A 80 6.89 0.62 -1.94
N ARG A 81 6.09 1.71 -2.03
CA ARG A 81 6.46 2.86 -2.88
C ARG A 81 7.86 3.40 -2.55
N ALA A 82 8.15 3.60 -1.27
CA ALA A 82 9.46 4.07 -0.81
C ALA A 82 10.59 3.06 -1.14
N GLY A 83 10.34 1.75 -0.97
CA GLY A 83 11.27 0.70 -1.36
C GLY A 83 11.60 0.72 -2.84
N PHE A 84 10.60 0.93 -3.70
CA PHE A 84 10.80 1.05 -5.15
C PHE A 84 11.52 2.34 -5.57
N GLU A 85 11.24 3.46 -4.90
CA GLU A 85 11.92 4.75 -5.13
C GLU A 85 13.34 4.79 -4.55
N SER A 86 13.66 3.93 -3.57
CA SER A 86 14.99 3.86 -2.97
C SER A 86 16.08 3.38 -3.95
N VAL A 87 15.68 2.72 -5.05
CA VAL A 87 16.61 2.21 -6.06
C VAL A 87 17.13 3.35 -6.94
N PRO A 88 18.45 3.64 -6.94
CA PRO A 88 19.01 4.74 -7.73
C PRO A 88 18.70 4.60 -9.24
N HIS A 89 18.24 5.69 -9.85
CA HIS A 89 17.95 5.74 -11.29
C HIS A 89 19.16 5.34 -12.15
N GLY A 90 20.39 5.66 -11.71
CA GLY A 90 21.62 5.30 -12.41
C GLY A 90 21.80 3.79 -12.63
N LEU A 91 21.26 2.94 -11.74
CA LEU A 91 21.30 1.49 -11.93
C LEU A 91 20.43 1.05 -13.11
N ARG A 92 19.30 1.72 -13.35
CA ARG A 92 18.45 1.44 -14.52
C ARG A 92 19.17 1.79 -15.81
N GLU A 93 19.89 2.91 -15.83
CA GLU A 93 20.70 3.31 -17.00
C GLU A 93 21.89 2.39 -17.23
N ALA A 94 22.56 1.93 -16.16
CA ALA A 94 23.61 0.92 -16.25
C ALA A 94 23.10 -0.41 -16.85
N GLY A 95 21.91 -0.85 -16.43
CA GLY A 95 21.26 -2.03 -17.01
C GLY A 95 21.00 -1.89 -18.50
N LYS A 96 20.53 -0.72 -18.96
CA LYS A 96 20.35 -0.43 -20.39
C LYS A 96 21.68 -0.46 -21.14
N ALA A 97 22.74 0.13 -20.59
CA ALA A 97 24.07 0.15 -21.18
C ALA A 97 24.67 -1.25 -21.33
N LEU A 98 24.31 -2.19 -20.43
CA LEU A 98 24.67 -3.60 -20.49
C LEU A 98 23.77 -4.44 -21.41
N GLY A 99 22.87 -3.82 -22.17
CA GLY A 99 21.99 -4.51 -23.13
C GLY A 99 20.84 -5.29 -22.48
N MET A 100 20.50 -5.01 -21.22
CA MET A 100 19.38 -5.67 -20.54
C MET A 100 18.04 -5.25 -21.15
N LYS A 101 17.14 -6.22 -21.36
CA LYS A 101 15.75 -5.96 -21.75
C LYS A 101 15.02 -5.21 -20.61
N PRO A 102 14.00 -4.38 -20.92
CA PRO A 102 13.24 -3.65 -19.89
C PRO A 102 12.70 -4.55 -18.76
N ALA A 103 12.22 -5.75 -19.10
CA ALA A 103 11.77 -6.73 -18.11
C ALA A 103 12.89 -7.22 -17.17
N GLN A 104 14.13 -7.34 -17.66
CA GLN A 104 15.28 -7.71 -16.83
C GLN A 104 15.65 -6.56 -15.88
N ILE A 105 15.64 -5.32 -16.36
CA ILE A 105 15.89 -4.14 -15.52
C ILE A 105 14.85 -4.05 -14.40
N VAL A 106 13.56 -4.17 -14.74
CA VAL A 106 12.49 -4.15 -13.73
C VAL A 106 12.66 -5.28 -12.73
N ARG A 107 12.92 -6.52 -13.17
CA ARG A 107 13.04 -7.67 -12.26
C ARG A 107 14.29 -7.61 -11.37
N TYR A 108 15.47 -7.45 -11.96
CA TYR A 108 16.74 -7.64 -11.27
C TYR A 108 17.28 -6.37 -10.61
N ILE A 109 16.97 -5.19 -11.17
CA ILE A 109 17.52 -3.92 -10.68
C ILE A 109 16.50 -3.20 -9.79
N VAL A 110 15.21 -3.29 -10.10
CA VAL A 110 14.17 -2.56 -9.35
C VAL A 110 13.50 -3.47 -8.32
N LEU A 111 12.85 -4.54 -8.79
CA LEU A 111 11.92 -5.33 -7.99
C LEU A 111 12.65 -6.10 -6.88
N LEU A 112 13.69 -6.89 -7.20
CA LEU A 112 14.44 -7.65 -6.20
C LEU A 112 15.04 -6.74 -5.10
N PRO A 113 15.78 -5.66 -5.43
CA PRO A 113 16.32 -4.75 -4.42
C PRO A 113 15.24 -4.02 -3.63
N ALA A 114 14.16 -3.56 -4.28
CA ALA A 114 13.06 -2.89 -3.59
C ALA A 114 12.41 -3.80 -2.54
N THR A 115 12.19 -5.08 -2.85
CA THR A 115 11.64 -6.05 -1.89
C THR A 115 12.59 -6.45 -0.77
N ARG A 116 13.89 -6.16 -0.87
CA ARG A 116 14.84 -6.35 0.25
C ARG A 116 14.84 -5.17 1.22
N ASN A 117 14.41 -4.01 0.76
CA ASN A 117 14.38 -2.76 1.52
C ASN A 117 13.00 -2.47 2.15
N VAL A 118 12.07 -3.43 2.07
CA VAL A 118 10.69 -3.40 2.57
C VAL A 118 10.53 -4.48 3.62
#